data_AF-A0A5N4AWY6-F1
#
_entry.id   AF-A0A5N4AWY6-F1
#
_cell.length_a   1.000
_cell.length_b   1.000
_cell.length_c   1.000
_cell.angle_alpha   90.00
_cell.angle_beta   90.00
_cell.angle_gamma   90.00
#
_symmetry.space_group_name_H-M   'P 1'
#
loop_
_entity.id
_entity.type
_entity.pdbx_description
1 polymer ?
#
loop_
_entity_poly.entity_id
_entity_poly.type
_entity_poly.pdbx_seq_one_letter_code
_entity_poly.pdbx_strand_id
1 'polypeptide(L)'
;MSLDADLNFFKAAFNCKRKGTSHADELGYLFTHMLTPTIRPHSIEAKGVEMFVKLWTNFAKYGDPNSPEDPIERPRWKPVQNGEMHFADLGENFTTGINPEGYRMSFWDRLEEKIASGVL
;
A
#
# COMPACT_ATOMS: atom_id res chain seq x y z
N MET A 1 -0.51 -1.43 -1.37
CA MET A 1 0.82 -1.99 -1.65
C MET A 1 0.61 -3.30 -2.38
N SER A 2 1.03 -3.33 -3.63
CA SER A 2 0.98 -4.50 -4.52
C SER A 2 2.38 -5.08 -4.78
N LEU A 3 3.44 -4.44 -4.27
CA LEU A 3 4.83 -4.87 -4.46
C LEU A 3 5.05 -6.29 -3.91
N ASP A 4 5.35 -7.21 -4.83
CA ASP A 4 5.62 -8.63 -4.56
C ASP A 4 7.10 -8.90 -4.85
N ALA A 5 7.92 -8.89 -3.80
CA ALA A 5 9.38 -9.02 -3.86
C ALA A 5 9.92 -9.79 -2.64
N ASP A 6 11.23 -9.90 -2.49
CA ASP A 6 11.86 -10.76 -1.46
C ASP A 6 11.62 -10.28 -0.01
N LEU A 7 11.15 -9.04 0.17
CA LEU A 7 10.78 -8.49 1.48
C LEU A 7 9.36 -8.85 1.92
N ASN A 8 8.57 -9.52 1.06
CA ASN A 8 7.27 -10.10 1.41
C ASN A 8 7.47 -11.36 2.27
N PHE A 9 7.93 -11.14 3.50
CA PHE A 9 8.38 -12.21 4.39
C PHE A 9 7.23 -13.11 4.86
N PHE A 10 6.06 -12.54 5.17
CA PHE A 10 4.97 -13.30 5.77
C PHE A 10 4.36 -14.27 4.75
N LYS A 11 4.19 -13.87 3.49
CA LYS A 11 3.76 -14.84 2.46
C LYS A 11 4.77 -15.99 2.29
N ALA A 12 6.07 -15.71 2.37
CA ALA A 12 7.10 -16.73 2.29
C ALA A 12 7.07 -17.67 3.50
N ALA A 13 6.95 -17.12 4.71
CA ALA A 13 6.85 -17.88 5.97
C ALA A 13 5.65 -18.83 5.99
N PHE A 14 4.52 -18.45 5.37
CA PHE A 14 3.33 -19.27 5.25
C PHE A 14 3.26 -20.13 3.97
N ASN A 15 4.36 -20.23 3.21
CA ASN A 15 4.42 -20.98 1.94
C ASN A 15 3.32 -20.57 0.93
N CYS A 16 2.94 -19.29 0.93
CA CYS A 16 1.96 -18.73 0.01
C CYS A 16 2.64 -18.41 -1.33
N LYS A 17 2.37 -19.26 -2.33
CA LYS A 17 2.93 -19.14 -3.69
C LYS A 17 2.14 -18.22 -4.61
N ARG A 18 1.03 -17.66 -4.14
CA ARG A 18 0.18 -16.77 -4.94
C ARG A 18 0.91 -15.45 -5.18
N LYS A 19 0.83 -14.93 -6.40
CA LYS A 19 1.33 -13.58 -6.71
C LYS A 19 0.56 -12.52 -5.91
N GLY A 20 1.26 -11.44 -5.57
CA GLY A 20 0.75 -10.31 -4.79
C GLY A 20 1.20 -10.36 -3.33
N THR A 21 0.73 -9.37 -2.57
CA THR A 21 1.06 -9.21 -1.15
C THR A 21 0.11 -10.01 -0.26
N SER A 22 0.63 -10.51 0.85
CA SER A 22 -0.15 -11.07 1.96
C SER A 22 -0.16 -10.11 3.14
N HIS A 23 -0.98 -10.42 4.14
CA HIS A 23 -1.05 -9.63 5.36
C HIS A 23 0.32 -9.55 6.05
N ALA A 24 0.68 -8.35 6.52
CA ALA A 24 1.92 -8.00 7.21
C ALA A 24 3.21 -7.98 6.35
N ASP A 25 3.13 -8.29 5.05
CA ASP A 25 4.29 -8.21 4.16
C ASP A 25 4.88 -6.78 4.05
N GLU A 26 4.08 -5.74 4.32
CA GLU A 26 4.54 -4.36 4.29
C GLU A 26 5.58 -4.04 5.38
N LEU A 27 5.64 -4.84 6.46
CA LEU A 27 6.57 -4.61 7.56
C LEU A 27 8.03 -4.74 7.15
N GLY A 28 8.33 -5.62 6.18
CA GLY A 28 9.68 -5.77 5.62
C GLY A 28 10.19 -4.52 4.91
N TYR A 29 9.28 -3.63 4.51
CA TYR A 29 9.60 -2.36 3.84
C TYR A 29 9.73 -1.18 4.80
N LEU A 30 9.33 -1.34 6.07
CA LEU A 30 9.40 -0.30 7.10
C LEU A 30 10.47 -0.57 8.16
N PHE A 31 10.71 -1.85 8.49
CA PHE A 31 11.62 -2.26 9.55
C PHE A 31 12.55 -3.37 9.08
N THR A 32 13.81 -3.29 9.51
CA THR A 32 14.77 -4.40 9.40
C THR A 32 14.69 -5.28 10.65
N HIS A 33 14.72 -6.60 10.47
CA HIS A 33 14.77 -7.58 11.55
C HIS A 33 15.79 -8.69 11.21
N MET A 34 16.00 -9.64 12.14
CA MET A 34 17.03 -10.68 12.01
C MET A 34 16.88 -11.61 10.79
N LEU A 35 15.71 -11.61 10.14
CA LEU A 35 15.43 -12.45 8.97
C LEU A 35 15.32 -11.63 7.68
N THR A 36 15.54 -10.31 7.74
CA THR A 36 15.53 -9.47 6.54
C THR A 36 16.70 -9.88 5.62
N PRO A 37 16.45 -10.24 4.35
CA PRO A 37 17.53 -10.59 3.42
C PRO A 37 18.40 -9.36 3.12
N THR A 38 19.61 -9.61 2.60
CA THR A 38 20.47 -8.52 2.12
C THR A 38 19.79 -7.78 0.97
N ILE A 39 19.44 -6.52 1.20
CA ILE A 39 18.85 -5.65 0.18
C ILE A 39 19.95 -5.20 -0.78
N ARG A 40 19.81 -5.54 -2.06
CA ARG A 40 20.77 -5.14 -3.09
C ARG A 40 20.55 -3.67 -3.46
N PRO A 41 21.61 -2.86 -3.61
CA PRO A 41 21.47 -1.49 -4.09
C PRO A 41 20.70 -1.45 -5.42
N HIS A 42 19.82 -0.45 -5.56
CA HIS A 42 18.98 -0.22 -6.75
C HIS A 42 17.98 -1.33 -7.08
N SER A 43 17.82 -2.34 -6.23
CA SER A 43 16.81 -3.38 -6.39
C SER A 43 15.39 -2.84 -6.20
N ILE A 44 14.39 -3.66 -6.53
CA ILE A 44 12.99 -3.29 -6.34
C ILE A 44 12.64 -3.19 -4.84
N GLU A 45 13.27 -4.01 -4.00
CA GLU A 45 13.20 -3.96 -2.54
C GLU A 45 13.77 -2.64 -2.02
N ALA A 46 14.96 -2.23 -2.50
CA ALA A 46 15.59 -0.98 -2.09
C ALA A 46 14.71 0.23 -2.42
N LYS A 47 14.14 0.26 -3.64
CA LYS A 47 13.19 1.30 -4.06
C LYS A 47 11.90 1.28 -3.24
N GLY A 48 11.38 0.09 -2.93
CA GLY A 48 10.20 -0.10 -2.10
C GLY A 48 10.41 0.45 -0.68
N VAL A 49 11.53 0.08 -0.04
CA VAL A 49 11.92 0.59 1.29
C VAL A 49 12.08 2.11 1.27
N GLU A 50 12.83 2.63 0.30
CA GLU A 50 13.06 4.08 0.18
C GLU A 50 11.74 4.85 0.06
N MET A 51 10.84 4.41 -0.83
CA MET A 51 9.54 5.06 -1.01
C MET A 51 8.65 4.93 0.23
N PHE A 52 8.55 3.74 0.81
CA PHE A 52 7.67 3.50 1.96
C PHE A 52 8.13 4.30 3.20
N VAL A 53 9.42 4.25 3.52
CA VAL A 53 10.00 5.05 4.61
C VAL A 53 9.84 6.56 4.33
N LYS A 54 10.05 7.03 3.10
CA LYS A 54 9.87 8.44 2.73
C LYS A 54 8.43 8.92 2.97
N LEU A 55 7.43 8.14 2.55
CA LEU A 55 6.01 8.49 2.77
C LEU A 55 5.68 8.59 4.27
N TRP A 56 6.13 7.62 5.08
CA TRP A 56 5.85 7.60 6.52
C TRP A 56 6.57 8.74 7.27
N THR A 57 7.84 8.98 6.94
CA THR A 57 8.63 10.05 7.57
C THR A 57 8.14 11.44 7.19
N ASN A 58 7.73 11.65 5.93
CA ASN A 58 7.08 12.90 5.52
C ASN A 58 5.78 13.14 6.28
N PHE A 59 4.92 12.11 6.38
CA PHE A 59 3.68 12.23 7.13
C PHE A 59 3.94 12.56 8.60
N ALA A 60 4.91 11.89 9.24
CA ALA A 60 5.29 12.17 10.62
C ALA A 60 5.82 13.61 10.81
N LYS A 61 6.54 14.15 9.81
CA LYS A 61 7.14 15.50 9.89
C LYS A 61 6.17 16.62 9.53
N TYR A 62 5.27 16.41 8.58
CA TYR A 62 4.47 17.47 7.95
C TYR A 62 2.95 17.25 8.03
N GLY A 63 2.49 16.06 8.41
CA GLY A 63 1.07 15.67 8.31
C GLY A 63 0.60 15.36 6.88
N ASP A 64 1.51 15.41 5.89
CA ASP A 64 1.28 15.05 4.49
C ASP A 64 2.37 14.04 4.07
N PRO A 65 2.04 12.85 3.52
CA PRO A 65 3.04 11.90 3.02
C PRO A 65 3.85 12.44 1.82
N ASN A 66 3.40 13.53 1.20
CA ASN A 66 4.12 14.22 0.13
C ASN A 66 5.03 15.32 0.70
N SER A 67 6.31 15.29 0.33
CA SER A 67 7.28 16.35 0.61
C SER A 67 7.23 17.43 -0.48
N PRO A 68 7.44 18.71 -0.13
CA PRO A 68 7.71 19.76 -1.11
C PRO A 68 8.95 19.50 -1.98
N GLU A 69 9.88 18.65 -1.51
CA GLU A 69 11.11 18.28 -2.21
C GLU A 69 10.93 17.09 -3.16
N ASP A 70 9.71 16.53 -3.25
CA ASP A 70 9.46 15.43 -4.17
C ASP A 70 9.54 15.89 -5.64
N PRO A 71 10.07 15.04 -6.54
CA PRO A 71 10.08 15.34 -7.97
C PRO A 71 8.66 15.60 -8.48
N ILE A 72 8.53 16.57 -9.41
CA ILE A 72 7.22 17.00 -9.93
C ILE A 72 6.50 15.84 -10.64
N GLU A 73 7.25 14.94 -11.27
CA GLU A 73 6.75 13.76 -11.94
C GLU A 73 6.26 12.67 -10.99
N ARG A 74 6.58 12.75 -9.68
CA ARG A 74 6.13 11.75 -8.71
C ARG A 74 4.62 11.88 -8.50
N PRO A 75 3.84 10.79 -8.67
CA PRO A 75 2.42 10.80 -8.31
C PRO A 75 2.23 11.27 -6.87
N ARG A 76 1.22 12.12 -6.63
CA ARG A 76 0.91 12.64 -5.29
C ARG A 76 -0.24 11.87 -4.67
N TRP A 77 -0.02 11.34 -3.47
CA TRP A 77 -1.08 10.70 -2.70
C TRP A 77 -1.96 11.78 -2.07
N LYS A 78 -3.14 12.00 -2.67
CA LYS A 78 -4.11 13.00 -2.19
C LYS A 78 -4.91 12.46 -0.99
N PRO A 79 -5.41 13.35 -0.11
CA PRO A 79 -6.33 12.96 0.95
C PRO A 79 -7.67 12.48 0.39
N VAL A 80 -8.40 11.70 1.19
CA VAL A 80 -9.77 11.28 0.89
C VAL A 80 -10.68 12.51 0.79
N GLN A 81 -11.59 12.49 -0.19
CA GLN A 81 -12.63 13.50 -0.38
C GLN A 81 -14.00 12.82 -0.41
N ASN A 82 -15.07 13.61 -0.30
CA ASN A 82 -16.42 13.07 -0.28
C ASN A 82 -16.72 12.28 -1.57
N GLY A 83 -16.93 10.96 -1.46
CA GLY A 83 -17.13 10.06 -2.60
C GLY A 83 -15.87 9.66 -3.38
N GLU A 84 -14.69 10.14 -2.97
CA GLU A 84 -13.41 9.83 -3.61
C GLU A 84 -12.38 9.35 -2.59
N MET A 85 -12.21 8.03 -2.51
CA MET A 85 -11.14 7.40 -1.75
C MET A 85 -9.86 7.38 -2.58
N HIS A 86 -9.08 8.46 -2.48
CA HIS A 86 -7.74 8.53 -3.07
C HIS A 86 -6.80 7.53 -2.38
N PHE A 87 -6.13 6.69 -3.16
CA PHE A 87 -5.16 5.72 -2.65
C PHE A 87 -3.82 5.84 -3.36
N ALA A 88 -2.77 5.42 -2.67
CA ALA A 88 -1.46 5.18 -3.24
C ALA A 88 -1.16 3.68 -3.24
N ASP A 89 -0.57 3.21 -4.33
CA ASP A 89 -0.09 1.86 -4.45
C ASP A 89 1.40 1.83 -4.70
N LEU A 90 2.11 1.23 -3.74
CA LEU A 90 3.50 0.86 -3.88
C LEU A 90 3.56 -0.54 -4.51
N GLY A 91 3.73 -0.58 -5.83
CA GLY A 91 4.01 -1.76 -6.64
C GLY A 91 5.43 -1.71 -7.21
N GLU A 92 5.66 -2.31 -8.38
CA GLU A 92 6.91 -2.10 -9.12
C GLU A 92 7.15 -0.62 -9.46
N ASN A 93 6.06 0.11 -9.66
CA ASN A 93 6.01 1.56 -9.76
C ASN A 93 5.13 2.11 -8.62
N PHE A 94 5.47 3.30 -8.14
CA PHE A 94 4.59 4.05 -7.24
C PHE A 94 3.48 4.71 -8.05
N THR A 95 2.23 4.38 -7.76
CA THR A 95 1.06 4.90 -8.48
C THR A 95 0.00 5.40 -7.51
N THR A 96 -0.95 6.18 -8.03
CA THR A 96 -2.10 6.66 -7.27
C THR A 96 -3.38 6.47 -8.07
N GLY A 97 -4.48 6.25 -7.38
CA GLY A 97 -5.80 6.09 -7.99
C GLY A 97 -6.92 6.53 -7.06
N ILE A 98 -8.17 6.26 -7.49
CA ILE A 98 -9.37 6.64 -6.76
C ILE A 98 -10.29 5.41 -6.65
N ASN A 99 -10.92 5.25 -5.50
CA ASN A 99 -11.95 4.22 -5.23
C ASN A 99 -11.45 2.81 -5.53
N PRO A 100 -10.40 2.34 -4.81
CA PRO A 100 -9.90 0.99 -5.00
C PRO A 100 -11.01 -0.02 -4.67
N GLU A 101 -11.17 -1.05 -5.49
CA GLU A 101 -12.18 -2.11 -5.29
C GLU A 101 -13.64 -1.61 -5.20
N GLY A 102 -13.97 -0.48 -5.84
CA GLY A 102 -15.28 0.19 -5.71
C GLY A 102 -16.49 -0.73 -5.89
N TYR A 103 -16.46 -1.65 -6.87
CA TYR A 103 -17.54 -2.64 -7.07
C TYR A 103 -17.81 -3.50 -5.82
N ARG A 104 -16.73 -3.99 -5.19
CA ARG A 104 -16.83 -4.84 -3.99
C ARG A 104 -17.33 -4.05 -2.80
N MET A 105 -16.84 -2.82 -2.62
CA MET A 105 -17.32 -1.95 -1.54
C MET A 105 -18.82 -1.71 -1.68
N SER A 106 -19.28 -1.28 -2.87
CA SER A 106 -20.71 -1.07 -3.11
C SER A 106 -21.54 -2.35 -3.00
N PHE A 107 -20.96 -3.53 -3.26
CA PHE A 107 -21.65 -4.79 -3.00
C PHE A 107 -21.92 -4.99 -1.51
N TRP A 108 -20.92 -4.77 -0.65
CA TRP A 108 -21.07 -4.93 0.79
C TRP A 108 -22.00 -3.87 1.39
N ASP A 109 -21.91 -2.61 0.94
CA ASP A 109 -22.80 -1.53 1.37
C ASP A 109 -24.28 -1.88 1.08
N ARG A 110 -24.57 -2.33 -0.15
CA ARG A 110 -25.93 -2.77 -0.54
C ARG A 110 -26.40 -3.99 0.23
N LEU A 111 -25.50 -4.91 0.56
CA LEU A 111 -25.86 -6.09 1.34
C LEU A 111 -26.26 -5.68 2.77
N GLU A 112 -25.49 -4.79 3.38
CA GLU A 112 -25.78 -4.22 4.70
C GLU A 112 -27.14 -3.50 4.71
N GLU A 113 -27.41 -2.65 3.72
CA GLU A 113 -28.70 -1.95 3.56
C GLU A 113 -29.89 -2.93 3.47
N LYS A 114 -29.74 -4.02 2.72
CA LYS A 114 -30.79 -5.04 2.59
C LYS A 114 -31.04 -5.80 3.89
N ILE A 115 -29.98 -6.13 4.62
CA ILE A 115 -30.08 -6.76 5.94
C ILE A 115 -30.79 -5.81 6.91
N ALA A 116 -30.38 -4.54 6.94
CA ALA A 116 -30.95 -3.52 7.83
C ALA A 116 -32.43 -3.22 7.51
N SER A 117 -32.84 -3.31 6.24
CA SER A 117 -34.23 -3.09 5.81
C SER A 117 -35.12 -4.33 5.90
N GLY A 118 -34.58 -5.51 6.25
CA GLY A 118 -35.35 -6.77 6.34
C GLY A 118 -35.82 -7.30 4.98
N VAL A 119 -35.11 -6.96 3.89
CA VAL A 119 -35.45 -7.34 2.51
C VAL A 119 -34.63 -8.56 2.03
N LEU A 120 -34.09 -9.32 2.97
CA LEU A 120 -33.40 -10.60 2.75
C LEU A 120 -34.09 -11.73 3.51
#